data_AF-F2BBN0-F1
#
_entry.id   AF-F2BBN0-F1
#
_cell.length_a   1.000
_cell.length_b   1.000
_cell.length_c   1.000
_cell.angle_alpha   90.00
_cell.angle_beta   90.00
_cell.angle_gamma   90.00
#
_symmetry.space_group_name_H-M   'P 1'
#
loop_
_entity.id
_entity.type
_entity.pdbx_description
1 polymer ?
#
loop_
_entity_poly.entity_id
_entity_poly.type
_entity_poly.pdbx_seq_one_letter_code
_entity_poly.pdbx_strand_id
1 'polypeptide(L)'
;MNAIAISNVAIRQTENNLYNLNDLHKASGGEKRHELTNWLKLQQTTELIDELSKPGIPGLEENQQVIQVVKGGNKRGTYACKELVYAYATWISAKFFLQVIRTFDAVISGSLTPRKALLSGLTHEQQAEVKALHNILIQSVPFEKQKALAITLWSAVKSKFKVGYKDVPPEQFPEVLSLMARVAVEKGVLYGELLDKQPAPVLPVLDDETVLAFGRLLVHAQDMRLFVNRYLPAFQNLGIDGRGSLWSFVHDTEPTFAAVRRFMAAQSVHSGFFARDWAWVQSRILSTAQAF
;
A
#
# COMPACT_ATOMS: atom_id res chain seq x y z
N MET A 1 -14.37 25.36 -18.53
CA MET A 1 -13.54 25.37 -17.30
C MET A 1 -13.04 23.97 -17.06
N ASN A 2 -11.73 23.76 -17.06
CA ASN A 2 -11.12 22.46 -16.86
C ASN A 2 -11.19 22.10 -15.37
N ALA A 3 -12.00 21.11 -15.01
CA ALA A 3 -12.19 20.70 -13.63
C ALA A 3 -10.93 20.01 -13.09
N ILE A 4 -10.16 20.69 -12.24
CA ILE A 4 -8.99 20.11 -11.58
C ILE A 4 -9.44 19.38 -10.31
N ALA A 5 -9.08 18.10 -10.19
CA ALA A 5 -9.31 17.31 -8.98
C ALA A 5 -8.02 16.62 -8.52
N ILE A 6 -7.70 16.73 -7.24
CA ILE A 6 -6.50 16.15 -6.61
C ILE A 6 -6.96 15.28 -5.44
N SER A 7 -6.55 14.01 -5.41
CA SER A 7 -6.97 13.06 -4.35
C SER A 7 -8.49 13.01 -4.15
N ASN A 8 -9.26 13.05 -5.24
CA ASN A 8 -10.74 13.13 -5.25
C ASN A 8 -11.34 14.42 -4.67
N VAL A 9 -10.53 15.45 -4.40
CA VAL A 9 -11.00 16.77 -4.00
C VAL A 9 -10.98 17.71 -5.20
N ALA A 10 -12.14 18.26 -5.55
CA ALA A 10 -12.25 19.28 -6.58
C ALA A 10 -11.58 20.57 -6.11
N ILE A 11 -10.66 21.10 -6.92
CA ILE A 11 -9.96 22.36 -6.65
C ILE A 11 -10.72 23.47 -7.37
N ARG A 12 -11.42 24.31 -6.61
CA ARG A 12 -12.20 25.41 -7.19
C ARG A 12 -11.28 26.44 -7.83
N GLN A 13 -11.69 26.92 -9.01
CA GLN A 13 -10.97 27.93 -9.78
C GLN A 13 -11.83 29.19 -9.95
N THR A 14 -11.18 30.34 -10.07
CA THR A 14 -11.79 31.62 -10.48
C THR A 14 -11.62 31.85 -11.98
N GLU A 15 -12.34 32.81 -12.53
CA GLU A 15 -12.22 33.23 -13.95
C GLU A 15 -10.81 33.75 -14.28
N ASN A 16 -10.10 34.27 -13.27
CA ASN A 16 -8.73 34.79 -13.40
C ASN A 16 -7.65 33.69 -13.20
N ASN A 17 -8.00 32.43 -13.43
CA ASN A 17 -7.12 31.27 -13.25
C ASN A 17 -6.51 31.09 -11.84
N LEU A 18 -7.15 31.61 -10.78
CA LEU A 18 -6.71 31.37 -9.39
C LEU A 18 -7.34 30.12 -8.80
N TYR A 19 -6.57 29.34 -8.06
CA TYR A 19 -6.94 28.06 -7.47
C TYR A 19 -7.14 28.15 -5.96
N ASN A 20 -8.14 27.45 -5.44
CA ASN A 20 -8.47 27.49 -4.02
C ASN A 20 -7.46 26.68 -3.18
N LEU A 21 -6.64 27.36 -2.38
CA LEU A 21 -5.63 26.75 -1.51
C LEU A 21 -6.25 25.97 -0.33
N ASN A 22 -7.48 26.28 0.06
CA ASN A 22 -8.17 25.54 1.13
C ASN A 22 -8.63 24.17 0.63
N ASP A 23 -9.07 24.09 -0.63
CA ASP A 23 -9.40 22.80 -1.25
C ASP A 23 -8.12 21.97 -1.45
N LEU A 24 -7.00 22.62 -1.80
CA LEU A 24 -5.70 21.97 -1.90
C LEU A 24 -5.19 21.43 -0.56
N HIS A 25 -5.38 22.18 0.52
CA HIS A 25 -5.08 21.73 1.88
C HIS A 25 -5.92 20.50 2.29
N LYS A 26 -7.20 20.48 1.92
CA LYS A 26 -8.05 19.29 2.12
C LYS A 26 -7.56 18.11 1.29
N ALA A 27 -7.18 18.34 0.03
CA ALA A 27 -6.64 17.32 -0.86
C ALA A 27 -5.34 16.69 -0.34
N SER A 28 -4.59 17.43 0.47
CA SER A 28 -3.35 16.96 1.10
C SER A 28 -3.55 16.20 2.41
N GLY A 29 -4.80 16.06 2.89
CA GLY A 29 -5.13 15.37 4.14
C GLY A 29 -5.49 16.28 5.33
N GLY A 30 -5.48 17.60 5.18
CA GLY A 30 -6.02 18.53 6.18
C GLY A 30 -5.30 18.56 7.54
N GLU A 31 -4.01 18.20 7.57
CA GLU A 31 -3.24 18.17 8.81
C GLU A 31 -3.02 19.59 9.38
N LYS A 32 -3.28 19.78 10.68
CA LYS A 32 -3.15 21.09 11.36
C LYS A 32 -1.77 21.75 11.18
N ARG A 33 -0.70 20.96 11.18
CA ARG A 33 0.67 21.48 10.98
C ARG A 33 0.87 22.13 9.60
N HIS A 34 0.05 21.75 8.62
CA HIS A 34 0.09 22.27 7.26
C HIS A 34 -1.00 23.33 7.01
N GLU A 35 -1.62 23.89 8.05
CA GLU A 35 -2.66 24.91 7.88
C GLU A 35 -2.18 26.09 7.04
N LEU A 36 -3.04 26.55 6.14
CA LEU A 36 -2.74 27.65 5.23
C LEU A 36 -2.38 28.95 5.98
N THR A 37 -3.02 29.20 7.11
CA THR A 37 -2.74 30.37 7.96
C THR A 37 -1.31 30.39 8.48
N ASN A 38 -0.72 29.22 8.73
CA ASN A 38 0.67 29.11 9.20
C ASN A 38 1.64 29.34 8.04
N TRP A 39 1.33 28.76 6.87
CA TRP A 39 2.15 28.93 5.68
C TRP A 39 2.21 30.38 5.19
N LEU A 40 1.08 31.10 5.18
CA LEU A 40 1.03 32.51 4.78
C LEU A 40 1.79 33.46 5.73
N LYS A 41 2.17 33.01 6.92
CA LYS A 41 2.99 33.78 7.88
C LYS A 41 4.48 33.54 7.70
N LEU A 42 4.89 32.55 6.90
CA LEU A 42 6.31 32.27 6.67
C LEU A 42 6.93 33.41 5.86
N GLN A 43 8.10 33.88 6.31
CA GLN A 43 8.85 34.93 5.63
C GLN A 43 9.08 34.59 4.14
N GLN A 44 9.50 33.36 3.85
CA GLN A 44 9.71 32.88 2.47
C GLN A 44 8.44 32.98 1.60
N THR A 45 7.27 32.74 2.19
CA THR A 45 6.00 32.83 1.46
C THR A 45 5.62 34.28 1.20
N THR A 46 5.84 35.18 2.17
CA THR A 46 5.65 36.63 1.98
C THR A 46 6.57 37.15 0.88
N GLU A 47 7.86 36.82 0.94
CA GLU A 47 8.85 37.21 -0.08
C GLU A 47 8.46 36.68 -1.47
N LEU A 48 7.97 35.44 -1.55
CA LEU A 48 7.49 34.87 -2.81
C LEU A 48 6.25 35.60 -3.36
N ILE A 49 5.29 35.96 -2.50
CA ILE A 49 4.10 36.72 -2.90
C ILE A 49 4.51 38.10 -3.42
N ASP A 50 5.44 38.76 -2.73
CA ASP A 50 5.96 40.07 -3.13
C ASP A 50 6.69 39.98 -4.47
N GLU A 51 7.50 38.95 -4.70
CA GLU A 51 8.19 38.72 -5.97
C GLU A 51 7.20 38.51 -7.11
N LEU A 52 6.19 37.64 -6.92
CA LEU A 52 5.17 37.36 -7.93
C LEU A 52 4.28 38.58 -8.23
N SER A 53 4.20 39.55 -7.32
CA SER A 53 3.41 40.77 -7.50
C SER A 53 4.15 41.87 -8.28
N LYS A 54 5.44 41.70 -8.56
CA LYS A 54 6.22 42.67 -9.33
C LYS A 54 5.85 42.61 -10.82
N PRO A 55 5.54 43.73 -11.48
CA PRO A 55 5.31 43.76 -12.92
C PRO A 55 6.61 43.46 -13.67
N GLY A 56 6.56 42.56 -14.66
CA GLY A 56 7.69 42.30 -15.57
C GLY A 56 8.36 40.92 -15.47
N ILE A 57 7.81 39.97 -14.70
CA ILE A 57 8.25 38.57 -14.79
C ILE A 57 7.78 37.99 -16.14
N PRO A 58 8.69 37.48 -17.00
CA PRO A 58 8.31 36.91 -18.29
C PRO A 58 7.32 35.74 -18.09
N GLY A 59 6.09 35.89 -18.60
CA GLY A 59 5.04 34.86 -18.54
C GLY A 59 3.83 35.18 -17.64
N LEU A 60 3.86 36.27 -16.86
CA LEU A 60 2.66 36.82 -16.22
C LEU A 60 2.17 38.03 -17.01
N GLU A 61 0.86 38.08 -17.32
CA GLU A 61 0.24 39.25 -17.94
C GLU A 61 0.30 40.44 -16.96
N GLU A 62 0.52 41.66 -17.46
CA GLU A 62 0.53 42.87 -16.63
C GLU A 62 -0.76 42.96 -15.80
N ASN A 63 -0.63 43.13 -14.48
CA ASN A 63 -1.74 43.19 -13.50
C ASN A 63 -2.38 41.85 -13.09
N GLN A 64 -1.70 40.72 -13.28
CA GLN A 64 -2.20 39.43 -12.82
C GLN A 64 -2.33 39.39 -11.28
N GLN A 65 -3.56 39.17 -10.79
CA GLN A 65 -3.84 39.02 -9.36
C GLN A 65 -3.18 37.74 -8.82
N VAL A 66 -2.22 37.88 -7.90
CA VAL A 66 -1.44 36.73 -7.37
C VAL A 66 -2.22 35.94 -6.31
N ILE A 67 -2.96 36.64 -5.45
CA ILE A 67 -3.73 36.06 -4.36
C ILE A 67 -5.02 36.83 -4.13
N GLN A 68 -6.10 36.12 -3.80
CA GLN A 68 -7.42 36.67 -3.53
C GLN A 68 -8.06 35.96 -2.34
N VAL A 69 -8.53 36.71 -1.35
CA VAL A 69 -9.23 36.17 -0.18
C VAL A 69 -10.72 36.47 -0.29
N VAL A 70 -11.55 35.44 -0.39
CA VAL A 70 -13.01 35.55 -0.41
C VAL A 70 -13.56 35.21 0.97
N LYS A 71 -14.08 36.24 1.67
CA LYS A 71 -14.66 36.14 3.01
C LYS A 71 -16.18 36.05 2.92
N GLY A 72 -16.74 34.84 2.90
CA GLY A 72 -18.19 34.59 2.93
C GLY A 72 -18.76 33.86 1.71
N GLY A 73 -19.98 33.33 1.85
CA GLY A 73 -20.69 32.60 0.80
C GLY A 73 -20.11 31.22 0.44
N ASN A 74 -20.68 30.59 -0.59
CA ASN A 74 -20.31 29.24 -1.04
C ASN A 74 -18.92 29.16 -1.69
N LYS A 75 -18.37 30.31 -2.12
CA LYS A 75 -17.03 30.43 -2.72
C LYS A 75 -15.96 30.89 -1.73
N ARG A 76 -16.20 30.74 -0.41
CA ARG A 76 -15.21 31.14 0.60
C ARG A 76 -13.88 30.40 0.44
N GLY A 77 -12.79 31.13 0.66
CA GLY A 77 -11.42 30.59 0.67
C GLY A 77 -10.39 31.60 0.16
N THR A 78 -9.14 31.20 0.26
CA THR A 78 -7.98 31.86 -0.32
C THR A 78 -7.69 31.22 -1.68
N TYR A 79 -7.67 32.03 -2.71
CA TYR A 79 -7.37 31.67 -4.09
C TYR A 79 -6.02 32.25 -4.48
N ALA A 80 -5.20 31.47 -5.19
CA ALA A 80 -3.85 31.89 -5.55
C ALA A 80 -3.47 31.42 -6.95
N CYS A 81 -2.47 32.07 -7.54
CA CYS A 81 -1.90 31.67 -8.82
C CYS A 81 -1.21 30.29 -8.74
N LYS A 82 -0.84 29.75 -9.91
CA LYS A 82 -0.28 28.41 -10.06
C LYS A 82 1.05 28.24 -9.30
N GLU A 83 1.86 29.28 -9.27
CA GLU A 83 3.17 29.31 -8.61
C GLU A 83 3.02 29.13 -7.10
N LEU A 84 2.03 29.81 -6.50
CA LEU A 84 1.72 29.66 -5.08
C LEU A 84 1.10 28.30 -4.74
N VAL A 85 0.32 27.72 -5.66
CA VAL A 85 -0.16 26.32 -5.53
C VAL A 85 1.02 25.35 -5.43
N TYR A 86 2.03 25.51 -6.30
CA TYR A 86 3.23 24.68 -6.28
C TYR A 86 4.05 24.89 -5.02
N ALA A 87 4.30 26.14 -4.63
CA ALA A 87 5.05 26.45 -3.41
C ALA A 87 4.39 25.87 -2.15
N TYR A 88 3.06 25.99 -2.04
CA TYR A 88 2.32 25.42 -0.91
C TYR A 88 2.38 23.88 -0.91
N ALA A 89 2.24 23.24 -2.08
CA ALA A 89 2.32 21.79 -2.19
C ALA A 89 3.72 21.25 -1.83
N THR A 90 4.79 21.95 -2.25
CA THR A 90 6.18 21.64 -1.88
C THR A 90 6.39 21.69 -0.37
N TRP A 91 5.86 22.72 0.28
CA TRP A 91 5.96 22.87 1.73
C TRP A 91 5.24 21.75 2.49
N ILE A 92 4.14 21.22 1.96
CA ILE A 92 3.40 20.10 2.56
C ILE A 92 4.20 18.79 2.50
N SER A 93 4.62 18.35 1.30
CA SER A 93 5.51 17.19 1.14
C SER A 93 5.93 17.00 -0.33
N ALA A 94 7.11 16.40 -0.55
CA ALA A 94 7.58 16.04 -1.89
C ALA A 94 6.60 15.11 -2.64
N LYS A 95 5.97 14.15 -1.94
CA LYS A 95 4.97 13.25 -2.53
C LYS A 95 3.76 14.01 -3.05
N PHE A 96 3.23 14.94 -2.25
CA PHE A 96 2.07 15.73 -2.62
C PHE A 96 2.41 16.71 -3.76
N PHE A 97 3.57 17.36 -3.70
CA PHE A 97 4.07 18.22 -4.77
C PHE A 97 4.12 17.53 -6.14
N LEU A 98 4.67 16.31 -6.22
CA LEU A 98 4.69 15.53 -7.47
C LEU A 98 3.28 15.22 -7.99
N GLN A 99 2.33 14.98 -7.10
CA GLN A 99 0.94 14.74 -7.48
C GLN A 99 0.28 16.00 -8.05
N VAL A 100 0.55 17.16 -7.46
CA VAL A 100 0.05 18.46 -7.95
C VAL A 100 0.61 18.77 -9.34
N ILE A 101 1.93 18.65 -9.55
CA ILE A 101 2.57 18.86 -10.86
C ILE A 101 1.90 18.00 -11.94
N ARG A 102 1.83 16.68 -11.70
CA ARG A 102 1.26 15.73 -12.66
C ARG A 102 -0.21 16.05 -13.00
N THR A 103 -0.97 16.53 -12.02
CA THR A 103 -2.37 16.91 -12.25
C THR A 103 -2.46 18.15 -13.13
N PHE A 104 -1.63 19.17 -12.88
CA PHE A 104 -1.62 20.40 -13.67
C PHE A 104 -1.10 20.16 -15.10
N ASP A 105 -0.09 19.32 -15.28
CA ASP A 105 0.42 18.95 -16.60
C ASP A 105 -0.63 18.18 -17.41
N ALA A 106 -1.38 17.28 -16.77
CA ALA A 106 -2.51 16.59 -17.39
C ALA A 106 -3.61 17.55 -17.83
N VAL A 107 -3.85 18.63 -17.08
CA VAL A 107 -4.83 19.66 -17.44
C VAL A 107 -4.41 20.46 -18.66
N ILE A 108 -3.14 20.87 -18.70
CA ILE A 108 -2.60 21.71 -19.77
C ILE A 108 -2.47 20.92 -21.08
N SER A 109 -2.11 19.65 -21.01
CA SER A 109 -2.05 18.75 -22.17
C SER A 109 -3.42 18.34 -22.71
N GLY A 110 -4.53 18.86 -22.16
CA GLY A 110 -5.89 18.49 -22.55
C GLY A 110 -6.30 17.07 -22.12
N SER A 111 -5.52 16.43 -21.26
CA SER A 111 -5.69 15.06 -20.78
C SER A 111 -6.45 15.00 -19.45
N LEU A 112 -7.46 15.85 -19.26
CA LEU A 112 -8.39 15.72 -18.12
C LEU A 112 -9.34 14.54 -18.36
N THR A 113 -8.80 13.34 -18.24
CA THR A 113 -9.62 12.16 -17.96
C THR A 113 -9.75 12.02 -16.44
N PRO A 114 -10.98 11.88 -15.89
CA PRO A 114 -11.18 11.64 -14.48
C PRO A 114 -10.49 10.32 -14.14
N ARG A 115 -9.34 10.39 -13.45
CA ARG A 115 -8.48 9.26 -13.07
C ARG A 115 -8.46 8.14 -14.11
N LYS A 116 -7.70 8.30 -15.20
CA LYS A 116 -7.32 7.14 -16.03
C LYS A 116 -5.85 7.18 -16.44
N ALA A 117 -5.18 6.11 -16.04
CA ALA A 117 -3.96 5.52 -16.59
C ALA A 117 -2.70 6.39 -16.72
N LEU A 118 -1.60 5.83 -16.24
CA LEU A 118 -0.25 6.17 -16.69
C LEU A 118 -0.24 6.25 -18.22
N LEU A 119 0.39 7.31 -18.75
CA LEU A 119 0.69 7.53 -20.17
C LEU A 119 0.89 6.19 -20.90
N SER A 120 -0.01 5.89 -21.84
CA SER A 120 0.00 4.76 -22.78
C SER A 120 -0.17 3.33 -22.26
N GLY A 121 -0.32 3.10 -20.95
CA GLY A 121 -0.29 1.74 -20.38
C GLY A 121 -1.61 1.23 -19.77
N LEU A 122 -1.70 -0.08 -19.56
CA LEU A 122 -2.77 -0.73 -18.82
C LEU A 122 -2.93 -0.10 -17.44
N THR A 123 -4.17 0.04 -16.97
CA THR A 123 -4.44 0.51 -15.60
C THR A 123 -3.87 -0.45 -14.54
N HIS A 124 -3.67 0.01 -13.31
CA HIS A 124 -3.15 -0.84 -12.22
C HIS A 124 -4.02 -2.08 -11.95
N GLU A 125 -5.34 -1.93 -12.08
CA GLU A 125 -6.30 -3.02 -11.94
C GLU A 125 -6.15 -4.04 -13.08
N GLN A 126 -6.13 -3.57 -14.33
CA GLN A 126 -5.87 -4.42 -15.50
C GLN A 126 -4.51 -5.12 -15.43
N GLN A 127 -3.45 -4.44 -14.96
CA GLN A 127 -2.15 -5.06 -14.75
C GLN A 127 -2.20 -6.17 -13.68
N ALA A 128 -3.02 -6.00 -12.63
CA ALA A 128 -3.23 -7.02 -11.63
C ALA A 128 -3.95 -8.24 -12.22
N GLU A 129 -4.96 -8.02 -13.06
CA GLU A 129 -5.70 -9.09 -13.75
C GLU A 129 -4.82 -9.87 -14.74
N VAL A 130 -4.01 -9.19 -15.56
CA VAL A 130 -3.06 -9.85 -16.47
C VAL A 130 -2.06 -10.71 -15.68
N LYS A 131 -1.57 -10.22 -14.54
CA LYS A 131 -0.69 -11.00 -13.66
C LYS A 131 -1.41 -12.17 -12.98
N ALA A 132 -2.66 -11.99 -12.56
CA ALA A 132 -3.45 -13.04 -11.96
C ALA A 132 -3.65 -14.19 -12.96
N LEU A 133 -4.07 -13.87 -14.19
CA LEU A 133 -4.20 -14.85 -15.26
C LEU A 133 -2.88 -15.55 -15.57
N HIS A 134 -1.78 -14.80 -15.67
CA HIS A 134 -0.44 -15.36 -15.87
C HIS A 134 -0.09 -16.42 -14.83
N ASN A 135 -0.32 -16.12 -13.54
CA ASN A 135 -0.01 -17.02 -12.45
C ASN A 135 -0.89 -18.27 -12.48
N ILE A 136 -2.20 -18.11 -12.74
CA ILE A 136 -3.15 -19.23 -12.87
C ILE A 136 -2.69 -20.18 -13.99
N LEU A 137 -2.35 -19.64 -15.17
CA LEU A 137 -1.91 -20.44 -16.30
C LEU A 137 -0.60 -21.19 -16.03
N ILE A 138 0.35 -20.59 -15.31
CA ILE A 138 1.59 -21.26 -14.94
C ILE A 138 1.33 -22.37 -13.92
N GLN A 139 0.50 -22.11 -12.91
CA GLN A 139 0.18 -23.10 -11.88
C GLN A 139 -0.58 -24.31 -12.43
N SER A 140 -1.19 -24.17 -13.62
CA SER A 140 -1.87 -25.25 -14.32
C SER A 140 -0.92 -26.29 -14.96
N VAL A 141 0.39 -26.01 -15.01
CA VAL A 141 1.38 -26.96 -15.54
C VAL A 141 2.35 -27.44 -14.44
N PRO A 142 2.91 -28.66 -14.57
CA PRO A 142 3.93 -29.16 -13.65
C PRO A 142 5.11 -28.21 -13.51
N PHE A 143 5.73 -28.20 -12.31
CA PHE A 143 6.80 -27.26 -11.94
C PHE A 143 7.92 -27.17 -12.98
N GLU A 144 8.30 -28.28 -13.63
CA GLU A 144 9.37 -28.27 -14.64
C GLU A 144 9.01 -27.45 -15.89
N LYS A 145 7.73 -27.36 -16.24
CA LYS A 145 7.23 -26.67 -17.44
C LYS A 145 6.86 -25.21 -17.17
N GLN A 146 6.75 -24.80 -15.90
CA GLN A 146 6.31 -23.47 -15.49
C GLN A 146 7.17 -22.34 -16.05
N LYS A 147 8.49 -22.45 -15.93
CA LYS A 147 9.43 -21.42 -16.42
C LYS A 147 9.33 -21.25 -17.95
N ALA A 148 9.22 -22.34 -18.68
CA ALA A 148 9.10 -22.32 -20.14
C ALA A 148 7.78 -21.68 -20.59
N LEU A 149 6.66 -22.00 -19.91
CA LEU A 149 5.36 -21.39 -20.19
C LEU A 149 5.35 -19.89 -19.84
N ALA A 150 5.93 -19.51 -18.70
CA ALA A 150 6.02 -18.12 -18.26
C ALA A 150 6.72 -17.22 -19.29
N ILE A 151 7.88 -17.66 -19.78
CA ILE A 151 8.64 -16.94 -20.81
C ILE A 151 7.82 -16.85 -22.09
N THR A 152 7.17 -17.94 -22.50
CA THR A 152 6.37 -17.99 -23.73
C THR A 152 5.21 -17.00 -23.69
N LEU A 153 4.48 -16.94 -22.57
CA LEU A 153 3.34 -16.04 -22.40
C LEU A 153 3.74 -14.57 -22.49
N TRP A 154 4.78 -14.14 -21.76
CA TRP A 154 5.24 -12.75 -21.84
C TRP A 154 5.85 -12.40 -23.20
N SER A 155 6.55 -13.36 -23.82
CA SER A 155 7.13 -13.19 -25.15
C SER A 155 6.04 -13.05 -26.21
N ALA A 156 4.93 -13.79 -26.09
CA ALA A 156 3.79 -13.67 -27.00
C ALA A 156 3.13 -12.29 -26.92
N VAL A 157 2.91 -11.77 -25.70
CA VAL A 157 2.37 -10.42 -25.48
C VAL A 157 3.32 -9.38 -26.09
N LYS A 158 4.61 -9.43 -25.77
CA LYS A 158 5.61 -8.49 -26.32
C LYS A 158 5.71 -8.58 -27.85
N SER A 159 5.62 -9.78 -28.42
CA SER A 159 5.69 -10.00 -29.86
C SER A 159 4.48 -9.41 -30.60
N LYS A 160 3.27 -9.59 -30.06
CA LYS A 160 2.03 -9.09 -30.65
C LYS A 160 1.92 -7.57 -30.57
N PHE A 161 2.15 -7.00 -29.39
CA PHE A 161 1.92 -5.58 -29.14
C PHE A 161 3.15 -4.70 -29.36
N LYS A 162 4.33 -5.29 -29.58
CA LYS A 162 5.64 -4.62 -29.74
C LYS A 162 6.11 -3.81 -28.52
N VAL A 163 5.33 -3.80 -27.45
CA VAL A 163 5.60 -3.12 -26.16
C VAL A 163 5.47 -4.11 -25.01
N GLY A 164 5.96 -3.72 -23.82
CA GLY A 164 5.74 -4.51 -22.61
C GLY A 164 4.27 -4.50 -22.19
N TYR A 165 3.78 -5.55 -21.50
CA TYR A 165 2.36 -5.66 -21.14
C TYR A 165 1.84 -4.47 -20.31
N LYS A 166 2.71 -3.79 -19.56
CA LYS A 166 2.34 -2.60 -18.77
C LYS A 166 2.03 -1.39 -19.64
N ASP A 167 2.63 -1.33 -20.82
CA ASP A 167 2.55 -0.22 -21.78
C ASP A 167 1.57 -0.54 -22.92
N VAL A 168 0.79 -1.62 -22.80
CA VAL A 168 -0.27 -1.95 -23.75
C VAL A 168 -1.45 -1.00 -23.52
N PRO A 169 -2.06 -0.44 -24.59
CA PRO A 169 -3.23 0.41 -24.46
C PRO A 169 -4.39 -0.30 -23.74
N PRO A 170 -5.10 0.37 -22.81
CA PRO A 170 -6.22 -0.20 -22.07
C PRO A 170 -7.32 -0.81 -22.94
N GLU A 171 -7.50 -0.33 -24.16
CA GLU A 171 -8.49 -0.83 -25.14
C GLU A 171 -8.16 -2.24 -25.62
N GLN A 172 -6.88 -2.61 -25.58
CA GLN A 172 -6.39 -3.93 -26.00
C GLN A 172 -6.29 -4.91 -24.83
N PHE A 173 -6.70 -4.51 -23.63
CA PHE A 173 -6.71 -5.37 -22.45
C PHE A 173 -7.42 -6.73 -22.67
N PRO A 174 -8.64 -6.80 -23.26
CA PRO A 174 -9.29 -8.08 -23.51
C PRO A 174 -8.47 -8.98 -24.46
N GLU A 175 -7.78 -8.36 -25.42
CA GLU A 175 -6.93 -9.08 -26.39
C GLU A 175 -5.66 -9.63 -25.74
N VAL A 176 -5.10 -8.96 -24.74
CA VAL A 176 -3.98 -9.49 -23.93
C VAL A 176 -4.41 -10.77 -23.21
N LEU A 177 -5.57 -10.75 -22.56
CA LEU A 177 -6.09 -11.92 -21.84
C LEU A 177 -6.38 -13.09 -22.80
N SER A 178 -7.04 -12.80 -23.92
CA SER A 178 -7.36 -13.79 -24.97
C SER A 178 -6.09 -14.42 -25.56
N LEU A 179 -5.07 -13.61 -25.85
CA LEU A 179 -3.79 -14.10 -26.35
C LEU A 179 -3.12 -15.05 -25.37
N MET A 180 -3.06 -14.69 -24.08
CA MET A 180 -2.43 -15.52 -23.05
C MET A 180 -3.16 -16.85 -22.87
N ALA A 181 -4.49 -16.83 -22.86
CA ALA A 181 -5.31 -18.04 -22.79
C ALA A 181 -5.07 -18.96 -24.00
N ARG A 182 -5.06 -18.40 -25.23
CA ARG A 182 -4.84 -19.18 -26.45
C ARG A 182 -3.44 -19.80 -26.49
N VAL A 183 -2.40 -19.02 -26.19
CA VAL A 183 -1.00 -19.52 -26.16
C VAL A 183 -0.83 -20.61 -25.10
N ALA A 184 -1.51 -20.50 -23.96
CA ALA A 184 -1.49 -21.54 -22.95
C ALA A 184 -2.11 -22.85 -23.45
N VAL A 185 -3.27 -22.79 -24.13
CA VAL A 185 -3.92 -23.96 -24.73
C VAL A 185 -3.04 -24.60 -25.81
N GLU A 186 -2.43 -23.79 -26.69
CA GLU A 186 -1.48 -24.26 -27.72
C GLU A 186 -0.25 -24.96 -27.11
N LYS A 187 0.11 -24.62 -25.87
CA LYS A 187 1.19 -25.25 -25.10
C LYS A 187 0.73 -26.38 -24.19
N GLY A 188 -0.52 -26.82 -24.32
CA GLY A 188 -1.05 -28.03 -23.68
C GLY A 188 -1.70 -27.80 -22.30
N VAL A 189 -2.11 -26.57 -21.97
CA VAL A 189 -2.92 -26.31 -20.77
C VAL A 189 -4.34 -26.82 -20.98
N LEU A 190 -4.74 -27.84 -20.20
CA LEU A 190 -6.08 -28.45 -20.23
C LEU A 190 -7.01 -27.70 -19.25
N TYR A 191 -8.04 -27.05 -19.77
CA TYR A 191 -9.02 -26.26 -18.99
C TYR A 191 -9.84 -27.09 -17.97
N GLY A 192 -9.82 -28.42 -18.06
CA GLY A 192 -10.69 -29.33 -17.30
C GLY A 192 -10.43 -29.43 -15.79
N GLU A 193 -9.26 -29.00 -15.29
CA GLU A 193 -8.91 -29.10 -13.85
C GLU A 193 -9.08 -27.77 -13.08
N LEU A 194 -9.57 -26.70 -13.73
CA LEU A 194 -9.61 -25.35 -13.17
C LEU A 194 -10.79 -25.06 -12.23
N LEU A 195 -11.77 -25.96 -12.10
CA LEU A 195 -12.90 -25.78 -11.17
C LEU A 195 -12.73 -26.47 -9.81
N ASP A 196 -11.77 -27.39 -9.66
CA ASP A 196 -11.60 -28.16 -8.41
C ASP A 196 -10.38 -27.74 -7.57
N LYS A 197 -9.55 -26.81 -8.06
CA LYS A 197 -8.46 -26.24 -7.28
C LYS A 197 -8.47 -24.72 -7.38
N GLN A 198 -9.32 -24.10 -6.57
CA GLN A 198 -8.92 -22.82 -5.99
C GLN A 198 -7.52 -23.03 -5.38
N PRO A 199 -6.47 -22.31 -5.80
CA PRO A 199 -5.23 -22.37 -5.06
C PRO A 199 -5.57 -21.87 -3.66
N ALA A 200 -5.34 -22.72 -2.65
CA ALA A 200 -5.44 -22.31 -1.26
C ALA A 200 -4.70 -20.96 -1.15
N PRO A 201 -5.27 -19.96 -0.45
CA PRO A 201 -4.64 -18.66 -0.32
C PRO A 201 -3.17 -18.88 0.03
N VAL A 202 -2.25 -18.31 -0.76
CA VAL A 202 -0.82 -18.40 -0.49
C VAL A 202 -0.62 -17.74 0.87
N LEU A 203 -0.55 -18.58 1.91
CA LEU A 203 -0.28 -18.11 3.25
C LEU A 203 1.06 -17.36 3.19
N PRO A 204 1.17 -16.19 3.84
CA PRO A 204 2.44 -15.48 3.90
C PRO A 204 3.50 -16.45 4.43
N VAL A 205 4.54 -16.69 3.62
CA VAL A 205 5.69 -17.48 4.05
C VAL A 205 6.35 -16.70 5.17
N LEU A 206 6.41 -17.29 6.36
CA LEU A 206 7.10 -16.70 7.50
C LEU A 206 8.60 -16.75 7.19
N ASP A 207 9.25 -15.59 7.12
CA ASP A 207 10.71 -15.54 7.02
C ASP A 207 11.36 -16.01 8.33
N ASP A 208 12.65 -16.32 8.27
CA ASP A 208 13.43 -16.85 9.39
C ASP A 208 13.36 -15.94 10.63
N GLU A 209 13.34 -14.62 10.43
CA GLU A 209 13.25 -13.63 11.51
C GLU A 209 11.87 -13.68 12.18
N THR A 210 10.81 -13.76 11.39
CA THR A 210 9.43 -13.84 11.85
C THR A 210 9.17 -15.17 12.57
N VAL A 211 9.68 -16.29 12.04
CA VAL A 211 9.64 -17.60 12.72
C VAL A 211 10.33 -17.51 14.08
N LEU A 212 11.51 -16.89 14.15
CA LEU A 212 12.23 -16.72 15.41
C LEU A 212 11.47 -15.82 16.40
N ALA A 213 10.87 -14.73 15.92
CA ALA A 213 10.07 -13.81 16.73
C ALA A 213 8.84 -14.50 17.34
N PHE A 214 8.08 -15.25 16.54
CA PHE A 214 6.94 -16.04 17.05
C PHE A 214 7.38 -17.12 18.03
N GLY A 215 8.52 -17.77 17.79
CA GLY A 215 9.08 -18.75 18.71
C GLY A 215 9.44 -18.14 20.08
N ARG A 216 10.08 -16.96 20.10
CA ARG A 216 10.39 -16.22 21.33
C ARG A 216 9.12 -15.78 22.07
N LEU A 217 8.13 -15.28 21.34
CA LEU A 217 6.84 -14.89 21.93
C LEU A 217 6.16 -16.08 22.60
N LEU A 218 6.16 -17.24 21.96
CA LEU A 218 5.62 -18.48 22.54
C LEU A 218 6.36 -18.86 23.82
N VAL A 219 7.70 -18.83 23.82
CA VAL A 219 8.52 -19.12 25.01
C VAL A 219 8.18 -18.16 26.15
N HIS A 220 8.12 -16.85 25.91
CA HIS A 220 7.79 -15.87 26.93
C HIS A 220 6.38 -16.04 27.50
N ALA A 221 5.39 -16.29 26.64
CA ALA A 221 4.03 -16.53 27.07
C ALA A 221 3.92 -17.81 27.90
N GLN A 222 4.68 -18.85 27.54
CA GLN A 222 4.73 -20.12 28.27
C GLN A 222 5.43 -19.98 29.63
N ASP A 223 6.55 -19.25 29.70
CA ASP A 223 7.26 -18.98 30.96
C ASP A 223 6.36 -18.18 31.92
N MET A 224 5.62 -17.18 31.41
CA MET A 224 4.63 -16.44 32.20
C MET A 224 3.50 -17.35 32.71
N ARG A 225 2.99 -18.24 31.85
CA ARG A 225 1.94 -19.19 32.25
C ARG A 225 2.41 -20.20 33.29
N LEU A 226 3.64 -20.71 33.16
CA LEU A 226 4.27 -21.58 34.16
C LEU A 226 4.52 -20.86 35.48
N PHE A 227 4.95 -19.59 35.42
CA PHE A 227 5.09 -18.74 36.59
C PHE A 227 3.75 -18.58 37.32
N VAL A 228 2.69 -18.20 36.61
CA VAL A 228 1.36 -18.04 37.19
C VAL A 228 0.86 -19.36 37.79
N ASN A 229 1.05 -20.50 37.10
CA ASN A 229 0.69 -21.82 37.62
C ASN A 229 1.42 -22.14 38.94
N ARG A 230 2.73 -21.87 39.02
CA ARG A 230 3.55 -22.12 40.21
C ARG A 230 3.06 -21.33 41.44
N TYR A 231 2.63 -20.09 41.24
CA TYR A 231 2.21 -19.21 42.33
C TYR A 231 0.69 -19.20 42.57
N LEU A 232 -0.08 -20.00 41.83
CA LEU A 232 -1.53 -20.09 41.97
C LEU A 232 -1.98 -20.38 43.42
N PRO A 233 -1.35 -21.29 44.19
CA PRO A 233 -1.71 -21.51 45.59
C PRO A 233 -1.45 -20.28 46.48
N ALA A 234 -0.39 -19.51 46.20
CA ALA A 234 -0.10 -18.29 46.96
C ALA A 234 -1.13 -17.19 46.67
N PHE A 235 -1.58 -17.05 45.42
CA PHE A 235 -2.65 -16.12 45.06
C PHE A 235 -3.98 -16.49 45.74
N GLN A 236 -4.31 -17.78 45.80
CA GLN A 236 -5.48 -18.26 46.53
C GLN A 236 -5.41 -17.88 48.03
N ASN A 237 -4.25 -18.05 48.66
CA ASN A 237 -4.05 -17.69 50.08
C ASN A 237 -4.15 -16.19 50.34
N LEU A 238 -3.89 -15.34 49.34
CA LEU A 238 -4.04 -13.89 49.41
C LEU A 238 -5.49 -13.42 49.17
N GLY A 239 -6.45 -14.33 49.03
CA GLY A 239 -7.83 -13.99 48.66
C GLY A 239 -7.96 -13.50 47.21
N ILE A 240 -6.92 -13.70 46.40
CA ILE A 240 -6.95 -13.53 44.95
C ILE A 240 -7.36 -14.90 44.38
N ASP A 241 -8.53 -15.39 44.79
CA ASP A 241 -9.10 -16.60 44.22
C ASP A 241 -9.59 -16.26 42.81
N GLY A 242 -8.67 -16.38 41.84
CA GLY A 242 -8.89 -16.10 40.43
C GLY A 242 -9.88 -17.04 39.75
N ARG A 243 -11.08 -17.24 40.32
CA ARG A 243 -12.25 -17.75 39.61
C ARG A 243 -12.50 -16.79 38.44
N GLY A 244 -12.14 -17.24 37.24
CA GLY A 244 -12.08 -16.42 36.03
C GLY A 244 -10.68 -16.37 35.40
N SER A 245 -10.28 -15.18 34.93
CA SER A 245 -9.20 -14.97 33.96
C SER A 245 -7.83 -15.59 34.30
N LEU A 246 -7.44 -15.65 35.58
CA LEU A 246 -6.16 -16.23 36.02
C LEU A 246 -6.15 -17.77 35.96
N TRP A 247 -7.21 -18.41 36.46
CA TRP A 247 -7.36 -19.86 36.38
C TRP A 247 -7.57 -20.31 34.92
N SER A 248 -8.41 -19.60 34.17
CA SER A 248 -8.62 -19.85 32.74
C SER A 248 -7.36 -19.65 31.92
N PHE A 249 -6.53 -18.64 32.24
CA PHE A 249 -5.25 -18.45 31.56
C PHE A 249 -4.32 -19.64 31.76
N VAL A 250 -4.31 -20.28 32.92
CA VAL A 250 -3.47 -21.45 33.17
C VAL A 250 -4.09 -22.73 32.59
N HIS A 251 -5.37 -23.00 32.81
CA HIS A 251 -5.96 -24.31 32.49
C HIS A 251 -6.65 -24.35 31.13
N ASP A 252 -7.35 -23.29 30.73
CA ASP A 252 -8.15 -23.28 29.49
C ASP A 252 -7.31 -22.99 28.25
N THR A 253 -6.12 -22.41 28.40
CA THR A 253 -5.24 -22.08 27.26
C THR A 253 -4.29 -23.22 26.87
N GLU A 254 -4.16 -24.30 27.65
CA GLU A 254 -3.26 -25.43 27.30
C GLU A 254 -3.49 -25.96 25.88
N PRO A 255 -4.73 -26.21 25.43
CA PRO A 255 -4.96 -26.72 24.07
C PRO A 255 -4.45 -25.74 23.00
N THR A 256 -4.62 -24.44 23.21
CA THR A 256 -4.12 -23.39 22.33
C THR A 256 -2.60 -23.37 22.29
N PHE A 257 -1.94 -23.39 23.45
CA PHE A 257 -0.48 -23.46 23.54
C PHE A 257 0.08 -24.74 22.90
N ALA A 258 -0.57 -25.88 23.09
CA ALA A 258 -0.18 -27.15 22.48
C ALA A 258 -0.31 -27.13 20.94
N ALA A 259 -1.36 -26.50 20.41
CA ALA A 259 -1.52 -26.32 18.96
C ALA A 259 -0.42 -25.43 18.36
N VAL A 260 -0.16 -24.28 18.99
CA VAL A 260 0.89 -23.34 18.54
C VAL A 260 2.29 -23.98 18.69
N ARG A 261 2.53 -24.75 19.75
CA ARG A 261 3.77 -25.50 19.97
C ARG A 261 4.04 -26.51 18.86
N ARG A 262 3.03 -27.30 18.48
CA ARG A 262 3.13 -28.25 17.36
C ARG A 262 3.44 -27.55 16.04
N PHE A 263 2.77 -26.42 15.78
CA PHE A 263 3.04 -25.60 14.60
C PHE A 263 4.49 -25.09 14.59
N MET A 264 4.97 -24.51 15.70
CA MET A 264 6.33 -23.97 15.80
C MET A 264 7.41 -25.07 15.74
N ALA A 265 7.16 -26.25 16.32
CA ALA A 265 8.09 -27.38 16.29
C ALA A 265 8.26 -27.98 14.87
N ALA A 266 7.29 -27.76 13.98
CA ALA A 266 7.36 -28.16 12.58
C ALA A 266 8.08 -27.12 11.69
N GLN A 267 8.40 -25.93 12.21
CA GLN A 267 9.15 -24.92 11.48
C GLN A 267 10.65 -25.20 11.51
N SER A 268 11.36 -24.65 10.53
CA SER A 268 12.82 -24.62 10.49
C SER A 268 13.28 -23.27 10.00
N VAL A 269 14.47 -22.88 10.43
CA VAL A 269 15.12 -21.64 10.01
C VAL A 269 16.24 -22.02 9.05
N HIS A 270 16.26 -21.40 7.86
CA HIS A 270 17.19 -21.77 6.79
C HIS A 270 18.51 -20.99 6.85
N SER A 271 18.50 -19.81 7.45
CA SER A 271 19.66 -18.95 7.65
C SER A 271 20.61 -19.49 8.72
N GLY A 272 21.87 -19.67 8.33
CA GLY A 272 22.96 -20.02 9.27
C GLY A 272 23.17 -18.97 10.37
N PHE A 273 22.77 -17.71 10.13
CA PHE A 273 22.85 -16.63 11.12
C PHE A 273 21.95 -16.89 12.34
N PHE A 274 20.76 -17.44 12.11
CA PHE A 274 19.75 -17.67 13.16
C PHE A 274 19.74 -19.11 13.69
N ALA A 275 20.49 -20.04 13.08
CA ALA A 275 20.45 -21.46 13.42
C ALA A 275 20.70 -21.78 14.90
N ARG A 276 21.66 -21.10 15.55
CA ARG A 276 21.97 -21.30 16.96
C ARG A 276 20.83 -20.84 17.87
N ASP A 277 20.27 -19.68 17.58
CA ASP A 277 19.17 -19.09 18.34
C ASP A 277 17.89 -19.90 18.16
N TRP A 278 17.64 -20.38 16.95
CA TRP A 278 16.52 -21.27 16.64
C TRP A 278 16.63 -22.60 17.40
N ALA A 279 17.81 -23.21 17.44
CA ALA A 279 18.03 -24.44 18.20
C ALA A 279 17.73 -24.25 19.70
N TRP A 280 18.11 -23.11 20.28
CA TRP A 280 17.77 -22.76 21.66
C TRP A 280 16.26 -22.60 21.86
N VAL A 281 15.59 -21.85 20.98
CA VAL A 281 14.13 -21.63 21.03
C VAL A 281 13.39 -22.95 20.91
N GLN A 282 13.75 -23.78 19.94
CA GLN A 282 13.12 -25.08 19.69
C GLN A 282 13.30 -26.04 20.88
N SER A 283 14.50 -26.09 21.47
CA SER A 283 14.76 -26.86 22.69
C SER A 283 13.87 -26.40 23.85
N ARG A 284 13.73 -25.07 24.03
CA ARG A 284 12.90 -24.50 25.09
C ARG A 284 11.41 -24.78 24.89
N ILE A 285 10.91 -24.62 23.67
CA ILE A 285 9.54 -24.95 23.27
C ILE A 285 9.20 -26.43 23.57
N LEU A 286 10.13 -27.35 23.32
CA LEU A 286 9.93 -28.78 23.59
C LEU A 286 10.00 -29.10 25.09
N SER A 287 10.93 -28.50 25.83
CA SER A 287 11.11 -28.74 27.27
C SER A 287 9.88 -28.34 28.11
N THR A 288 9.13 -27.33 27.68
CA THR A 288 7.95 -26.82 28.38
C THR A 288 6.70 -27.68 28.16
N ALA A 289 6.74 -28.63 27.22
CA ALA A 289 5.65 -29.58 26.98
C ALA A 289 5.51 -30.64 28.07
N GLN A 290 6.54 -30.83 28.89
CA GLN A 290 6.58 -31.85 29.95
C GLN A 290 6.31 -31.26 31.34
N ALA A 291 6.11 -29.94 31.45
CA ALA A 291 6.02 -29.22 32.71
C ALA A 291 4.59 -29.11 33.28
N PHE A 292 3.62 -29.79 32.67
CA PHE A 292 2.22 -29.88 33.08
C PHE A 292 1.76 -31.34 33.04
#